data_AF-A0A1I0TGC8-F1
#
_entry.id   AF-A0A1I0TGC8-F1
#
_cell.length_a   1.000
_cell.length_b   1.000
_cell.length_c   1.000
_cell.angle_alpha   90.00
_cell.angle_beta   90.00
_cell.angle_gamma   90.00
#
_symmetry.space_group_name_H-M   'P 1'
#
loop_
_entity.id
_entity.type
_entity.pdbx_description
1 polymer ?
#
loop_
_entity_poly.entity_id
_entity_poly.type
_entity_poly.pdbx_seq_one_letter_code
_entity_poly.pdbx_strand_id
1 'polypeptide(L)'
;MANEKKHDYTVCMGDVEGGGDVCDSFYVSLLCAHMAYQHHEHADGSGAPRGLKETNIHLYAQICTIANEYENLISTEFVPPHEALEIIMARSSIRYSQQLVRLFVDTIPAYLPGTTVKMSDGRNAIVTKIVEHMQRPYVRYMDTHEEISLVDHPSLLIAGQAIL
;
A
#
# COMPACT_ATOMS: atom_id res chain seq x y z
N MET A 1 -17.31 -8.28 -0.57
CA MET A 1 -16.36 -8.43 0.56
C MET A 1 -16.37 -9.80 1.23
N ALA A 2 -17.43 -10.31 1.89
CA ALA A 2 -17.35 -11.64 2.52
C ALA A 2 -17.21 -12.81 1.53
N ASN A 3 -17.74 -12.67 0.32
CA ASN A 3 -17.74 -13.71 -0.73
C ASN A 3 -16.38 -13.84 -1.45
N GLU A 4 -15.61 -12.75 -1.48
CA GLU A 4 -14.29 -12.65 -2.13
C GLU A 4 -13.22 -13.38 -1.31
N LYS A 5 -13.31 -13.23 0.03
CA LYS A 5 -12.43 -13.86 1.04
C LYS A 5 -12.40 -15.39 1.02
N LYS A 6 -13.47 -16.03 0.54
CA LYS A 6 -13.56 -17.49 0.42
C LYS A 6 -13.12 -17.95 -0.98
N HIS A 7 -13.31 -17.12 -1.99
CA HIS A 7 -13.03 -17.43 -3.38
C HIS A 7 -11.53 -17.54 -3.66
N ASP A 8 -10.70 -16.59 -3.20
CA ASP A 8 -9.25 -16.60 -3.42
C ASP A 8 -8.58 -17.88 -2.89
N TYR A 9 -9.10 -18.40 -1.79
CA TYR A 9 -8.56 -19.55 -1.09
C TYR A 9 -9.00 -20.83 -1.79
N THR A 10 -10.28 -20.91 -2.18
CA THR A 10 -10.81 -22.00 -2.99
C THR A 10 -10.11 -22.09 -4.35
N VAL A 11 -9.81 -20.95 -4.97
CA VAL A 11 -9.09 -20.87 -6.26
C VAL A 11 -7.64 -21.32 -6.13
N CYS A 12 -6.95 -20.97 -5.04
CA CYS A 12 -5.54 -21.33 -4.84
C CYS A 12 -5.31 -22.76 -4.34
N MET A 13 -6.30 -23.39 -3.71
CA MET A 13 -6.17 -24.75 -3.15
C MET A 13 -6.97 -25.82 -3.88
N GLY A 14 -7.91 -25.49 -4.78
CA GLY A 14 -8.74 -26.50 -5.43
C GLY A 14 -9.52 -27.32 -4.41
N ASP A 15 -10.74 -26.90 -4.09
CA ASP A 15 -11.81 -27.72 -3.50
C ASP A 15 -11.41 -28.79 -2.47
N VAL A 16 -11.44 -28.46 -1.18
CA VAL A 16 -11.44 -29.49 -0.12
C VAL A 16 -12.87 -29.96 0.25
N GLU A 17 -13.95 -29.38 -0.30
CA GLU A 17 -15.32 -29.76 0.10
C GLU A 17 -16.36 -29.99 -1.03
N GLY A 18 -15.95 -30.23 -2.28
CA GLY A 18 -16.92 -30.59 -3.33
C GLY A 18 -16.28 -31.37 -4.46
N GLY A 19 -16.59 -32.66 -4.56
CA GLY A 19 -16.04 -33.53 -5.61
C GLY A 19 -16.40 -33.05 -7.02
N GLY A 20 -15.39 -33.03 -7.91
CA GLY A 20 -15.56 -32.81 -9.33
C GLY A 20 -14.37 -32.14 -10.03
N ASP A 21 -13.27 -32.88 -10.18
CA ASP A 21 -12.28 -32.82 -11.28
C ASP A 21 -12.10 -31.49 -12.07
N VAL A 22 -11.48 -30.46 -11.48
CA VAL A 22 -10.64 -29.51 -12.26
C VAL A 22 -9.51 -28.94 -11.39
N CYS A 23 -8.44 -29.70 -11.12
CA CYS A 23 -7.16 -29.12 -10.68
C CYS A 23 -6.01 -30.11 -10.89
N ASP A 24 -5.75 -30.49 -12.15
CA ASP A 24 -4.60 -31.33 -12.52
C ASP A 24 -3.48 -30.53 -13.23
N SER A 25 -3.37 -29.20 -13.01
CA SER A 25 -2.50 -28.36 -13.86
C SER A 25 -1.80 -27.13 -13.26
N PHE A 26 -1.78 -26.88 -11.95
CA PHE A 26 -0.87 -25.85 -11.41
C PHE A 26 -0.29 -26.23 -10.05
N TYR A 27 1.02 -26.55 -10.04
CA TYR A 27 1.82 -26.70 -8.82
C TYR A 27 2.01 -25.33 -8.15
N VAL A 28 0.97 -24.81 -7.51
CA VAL A 28 1.09 -23.64 -6.65
C VAL A 28 1.76 -24.08 -5.36
N SER A 29 2.84 -23.41 -4.96
CA SER A 29 3.53 -23.77 -3.73
C SER A 29 2.60 -23.63 -2.52
N LEU A 30 2.74 -24.51 -1.52
CA LEU A 30 1.99 -24.43 -0.27
C LEU A 30 2.13 -23.04 0.39
N LEU A 31 3.30 -22.42 0.24
CA LEU A 31 3.55 -21.05 0.70
C LEU A 31 2.61 -20.04 0.04
N CYS A 32 2.43 -20.09 -1.28
CA CYS A 32 1.50 -19.22 -2.00
C CYS A 32 0.06 -19.42 -1.55
N ALA A 33 -0.35 -20.68 -1.36
CA ALA A 33 -1.67 -20.98 -0.82
C ALA A 33 -1.85 -20.41 0.60
N HIS A 34 -0.83 -20.47 1.46
CA HIS A 34 -0.88 -19.85 2.79
C HIS A 34 -0.93 -18.32 2.75
N MET A 35 -0.22 -17.68 1.80
CA MET A 35 -0.28 -16.23 1.61
C MET A 35 -1.68 -15.79 1.20
N ALA A 36 -2.23 -16.44 0.16
CA ALA A 36 -3.63 -16.25 -0.22
C ALA A 36 -4.52 -16.49 0.99
N TYR A 37 -4.24 -17.54 1.78
CA TYR A 37 -5.03 -17.90 2.95
C TYR A 37 -4.94 -16.91 4.13
N GLN A 38 -4.02 -15.95 4.14
CA GLN A 38 -3.80 -15.09 5.30
C GLN A 38 -3.77 -13.60 5.01
N HIS A 39 -3.79 -13.18 3.74
CA HIS A 39 -3.60 -11.77 3.38
C HIS A 39 -4.75 -10.83 3.84
N HIS A 40 -5.87 -11.38 4.32
CA HIS A 40 -6.95 -10.62 4.98
C HIS A 40 -6.92 -10.68 6.52
N GLU A 41 -5.91 -11.31 7.11
CA GLU A 41 -5.67 -11.27 8.55
C GLU A 41 -5.08 -9.91 8.97
N HIS A 42 -5.30 -9.51 10.22
CA HIS A 42 -4.79 -8.24 10.77
C HIS A 42 -3.98 -8.50 12.03
N ALA A 43 -2.97 -7.67 12.29
CA ALA A 43 -2.04 -7.83 13.42
C ALA A 43 -2.76 -7.94 14.79
N ASP A 44 -3.85 -7.21 14.99
CA ASP A 44 -4.69 -7.23 16.21
C ASP A 44 -5.62 -8.46 16.33
N GLY A 45 -5.74 -9.28 15.29
CA GLY A 45 -6.66 -10.41 15.23
C GLY A 45 -8.08 -10.06 14.78
N SER A 46 -8.34 -8.81 14.36
CA SER A 46 -9.64 -8.40 13.78
C SER A 46 -9.87 -8.91 12.35
N GLY A 47 -8.84 -9.47 11.74
CA GLY A 47 -8.86 -10.00 10.38
C GLY A 47 -9.59 -11.33 10.26
N ALA A 48 -9.64 -11.84 9.03
CA ALA A 48 -10.37 -13.05 8.68
C ALA A 48 -9.53 -13.89 7.71
N PRO A 49 -9.77 -15.22 7.61
CA PRO A 49 -10.88 -15.97 8.23
C PRO A 49 -10.64 -16.53 9.63
N ARG A 50 -9.40 -16.55 10.13
CA ARG A 50 -9.03 -17.21 11.40
C ARG A 50 -8.83 -16.24 12.57
N GLY A 51 -8.74 -14.93 12.33
CA GLY A 51 -8.50 -13.94 13.38
C GLY A 51 -7.12 -14.11 14.00
N LEU A 52 -6.11 -14.37 13.15
CA LEU A 52 -4.74 -14.58 13.59
C LEU A 52 -4.14 -13.26 14.08
N LYS A 53 -3.31 -13.32 15.12
CA LYS A 53 -2.49 -12.18 15.56
C LYS A 53 -1.18 -12.15 14.80
N GLU A 54 -0.51 -10.99 14.79
CA GLU A 54 0.73 -10.72 14.04
C GLU A 54 1.73 -11.88 14.02
N THR A 55 2.06 -12.46 15.18
CA THR A 55 3.06 -13.54 15.31
C THR A 55 2.64 -14.87 14.66
N ASN A 56 1.35 -15.03 14.32
CA ASN A 56 0.80 -16.21 13.68
C ASN A 56 0.48 -15.99 12.19
N ILE A 57 0.60 -14.76 11.69
CA ILE A 57 0.42 -14.43 10.28
C ILE A 57 1.78 -14.59 9.59
N HIS A 58 1.84 -15.35 8.50
CA HIS A 58 3.05 -15.52 7.72
C HIS A 58 3.57 -14.16 7.22
N LEU A 59 4.88 -13.92 7.28
CA LEU A 59 5.50 -12.64 6.93
C LEU A 59 5.03 -12.12 5.55
N TYR A 60 5.08 -12.98 4.53
CA TYR A 60 4.64 -12.58 3.19
C TYR A 60 3.14 -12.28 3.10
N ALA A 61 2.29 -12.93 3.91
CA ALA A 61 0.89 -12.59 3.98
C ALA A 61 0.71 -11.18 4.57
N GLN A 62 1.46 -10.82 5.62
CA GLN A 62 1.43 -9.47 6.18
C GLN A 62 1.85 -8.40 5.17
N ILE A 63 2.88 -8.68 4.35
CA ILE A 63 3.31 -7.80 3.26
C ILE A 63 2.19 -7.66 2.22
N CYS A 64 1.58 -8.77 1.81
CA CYS A 64 0.45 -8.78 0.89
C CYS A 64 -0.76 -8.01 1.45
N THR A 65 -1.04 -8.09 2.75
CA THR A 65 -2.12 -7.34 3.39
C THR A 65 -1.96 -5.83 3.20
N ILE A 66 -0.75 -5.30 3.45
CA ILE A 66 -0.47 -3.87 3.30
C ILE A 66 -0.56 -3.46 1.82
N ALA A 67 0.06 -4.23 0.93
CA ALA A 67 0.05 -3.95 -0.51
C ALA A 67 -1.37 -4.00 -1.09
N ASN A 68 -2.18 -4.97 -0.67
CA ASN A 68 -3.57 -5.12 -1.09
C ASN A 68 -4.42 -3.96 -0.59
N GLU A 69 -4.27 -3.52 0.66
CA GLU A 69 -5.01 -2.34 1.14
C GLU A 69 -4.62 -1.08 0.37
N TYR A 70 -3.31 -0.86 0.14
CA TYR A 70 -2.83 0.30 -0.61
C TYR A 70 -3.39 0.34 -2.03
N GLU A 71 -3.36 -0.80 -2.73
CA GLU A 71 -3.95 -0.92 -4.06
C GLU A 71 -5.44 -0.58 -4.02
N ASN A 72 -6.21 -1.19 -3.10
CA ASN A 72 -7.66 -1.00 -3.04
C ASN A 72 -8.04 0.46 -2.77
N LEU A 73 -7.30 1.13 -1.89
CA LEU A 73 -7.49 2.56 -1.61
C LEU A 73 -7.35 3.39 -2.89
N ILE A 74 -6.37 3.08 -3.74
CA ILE A 74 -6.09 3.84 -4.97
C ILE A 74 -7.04 3.45 -6.11
N SER A 75 -7.23 2.15 -6.33
CA SER A 75 -7.91 1.60 -7.52
C SER A 75 -9.43 1.64 -7.40
N THR A 76 -9.94 1.40 -6.20
CA THR A 76 -11.37 1.18 -5.94
C THR A 76 -11.98 2.35 -5.20
N GLU A 77 -11.28 2.88 -4.19
CA GLU A 77 -11.74 4.04 -3.42
C GLU A 77 -11.29 5.38 -4.02
N PHE A 78 -10.43 5.35 -5.04
CA PHE A 78 -9.88 6.54 -5.71
C PHE A 78 -9.19 7.52 -4.77
N VAL A 79 -8.62 7.01 -3.68
CA VAL A 79 -7.84 7.79 -2.71
C VAL A 79 -6.48 8.13 -3.33
N PRO A 80 -6.04 9.41 -3.25
CA PRO A 80 -4.71 9.79 -3.73
C PRO A 80 -3.58 9.01 -3.02
N PRO A 81 -2.48 8.67 -3.70
CA PRO A 81 -1.38 7.87 -3.13
C PRO A 81 -0.82 8.37 -1.79
N HIS A 82 -0.73 9.70 -1.62
CA HIS A 82 -0.26 10.32 -0.39
C HIS A 82 -1.25 10.12 0.77
N GLU A 83 -2.56 10.26 0.53
CA GLU A 83 -3.60 10.00 1.53
C GLU A 83 -3.69 8.49 1.85
N ALA A 84 -3.52 7.62 0.85
CA ALA A 84 -3.50 6.18 1.06
C ALA A 84 -2.36 5.74 1.99
N LEU A 85 -1.16 6.34 1.84
CA LEU A 85 -0.05 6.13 2.76
C LEU A 85 -0.39 6.60 4.19
N GLU A 86 -1.00 7.78 4.34
CA GLU A 86 -1.43 8.28 5.65
C GLU A 86 -2.44 7.34 6.33
N ILE A 87 -3.40 6.79 5.57
CA ILE A 87 -4.37 5.81 6.09
C ILE A 87 -3.66 4.54 6.60
N ILE A 88 -2.68 4.03 5.83
CA ILE A 88 -1.90 2.85 6.23
C ILE A 88 -1.06 3.15 7.48
N MET A 89 -0.42 4.32 7.52
CA MET A 89 0.37 4.78 8.68
C MET A 89 -0.50 4.93 9.93
N ALA A 90 -1.70 5.48 9.82
CA ALA A 90 -2.64 5.64 10.94
C ALA A 90 -3.11 4.30 11.51
N ARG A 91 -3.06 3.22 10.72
CA ARG A 91 -3.44 1.85 11.12
C ARG A 91 -2.23 1.00 11.56
N SER A 92 -1.04 1.58 11.60
CA SER A 92 0.19 0.95 12.08
C SER A 92 0.06 0.51 13.53
N SER A 93 0.63 -0.64 13.87
CA SER A 93 0.53 -1.30 15.19
C SER A 93 -0.90 -1.72 15.61
N ILE A 94 -1.90 -1.52 14.75
CA ILE A 94 -3.28 -1.98 14.97
C ILE A 94 -3.57 -3.09 13.96
N ARG A 95 -3.68 -2.73 12.67
CA ARG A 95 -3.98 -3.70 11.61
C ARG A 95 -2.72 -4.29 10.99
N TYR A 96 -1.60 -3.57 11.06
CA TYR A 96 -0.36 -3.92 10.37
C TYR A 96 0.84 -3.88 11.32
N SER A 97 1.84 -4.71 11.05
CA SER A 97 3.13 -4.65 11.75
C SER A 97 3.79 -3.29 11.54
N GLN A 98 4.20 -2.65 12.63
CA GLN A 98 4.83 -1.33 12.59
C GLN A 98 6.09 -1.30 11.71
N GLN A 99 6.90 -2.37 11.78
CA GLN A 99 8.13 -2.48 11.01
C GLN A 99 7.84 -2.58 9.51
N LEU A 100 6.80 -3.33 9.12
CA LEU A 100 6.43 -3.48 7.71
C LEU A 100 5.83 -2.18 7.15
N VAL A 101 5.01 -1.46 7.93
CA VAL A 101 4.49 -0.15 7.52
C VAL A 101 5.64 0.84 7.28
N ARG A 102 6.64 0.87 8.17
CA ARG A 102 7.82 1.72 7.97
C ARG A 102 8.55 1.39 6.67
N LEU A 103 8.84 0.11 6.43
CA LEU A 103 9.48 -0.33 5.18
C LEU A 103 8.65 0.03 3.94
N PHE A 104 7.32 -0.08 4.03
CA PHE A 104 6.41 0.27 2.95
C PHE A 104 6.48 1.77 2.60
N VAL A 105 6.41 2.65 3.61
CA VAL A 105 6.50 4.11 3.44
C VAL A 105 7.88 4.55 2.93
N ASP A 106 8.94 3.85 3.34
CA ASP A 106 10.30 4.12 2.88
C ASP A 106 10.54 3.64 1.43
N THR A 107 9.65 2.80 0.87
CA THR A 107 9.79 2.22 -0.47
C THR A 107 8.84 2.87 -1.49
N ILE A 108 7.65 3.29 -1.07
CA ILE A 108 6.60 3.78 -1.98
C ILE A 108 6.54 5.32 -1.93
N PRO A 109 6.70 6.01 -3.08
CA PRO A 109 6.59 7.45 -3.12
C PRO A 109 5.15 7.94 -3.02
N ALA A 110 4.89 8.91 -2.14
CA ALA A 110 3.58 9.56 -2.02
C ALA A 110 3.20 10.40 -3.23
N TYR A 111 4.20 10.96 -3.92
CA TYR A 111 4.00 11.83 -5.08
C TYR A 111 4.95 11.40 -6.21
N LEU A 112 4.38 10.93 -7.31
CA LEU A 112 5.14 10.47 -8.46
C LEU A 112 5.65 11.66 -9.29
N PRO A 113 6.74 11.50 -10.05
CA PRO A 113 7.13 12.47 -11.06
C PRO A 113 5.98 12.79 -12.01
N GLY A 114 5.73 14.07 -12.24
CA GLY A 114 4.60 14.58 -13.01
C GLY A 114 3.37 14.98 -12.17
N THR A 115 3.32 14.65 -10.88
CA THR A 115 2.22 15.10 -10.00
C THR A 115 2.32 16.60 -9.73
N THR A 116 1.23 17.33 -9.98
CA THR A 116 1.11 18.75 -9.59
C THR A 116 0.70 18.85 -8.13
N VAL A 117 1.45 19.62 -7.36
CA VAL A 117 1.30 19.74 -5.90
C VAL A 117 1.19 21.20 -5.50
N LYS A 118 0.46 21.43 -4.41
CA LYS A 118 0.42 22.72 -3.73
C LYS A 118 1.44 22.70 -2.61
N MET A 119 2.34 23.68 -2.61
CA MET A 119 3.36 23.84 -1.58
C MET A 119 2.79 24.60 -0.37
N SER A 120 3.41 24.45 0.81
CA SER A 120 3.01 25.11 2.05
C SER A 120 3.11 26.64 2.00
N ASP A 121 3.90 27.18 1.08
CA ASP A 121 3.99 28.62 0.80
C ASP A 121 2.86 29.14 -0.13
N GLY A 122 1.93 28.26 -0.51
CA GLY A 122 0.77 28.56 -1.35
C GLY A 122 1.04 28.47 -2.85
N ARG A 123 2.28 28.27 -3.29
CA ARG A 123 2.64 28.16 -4.71
C ARG A 123 2.37 26.75 -5.25
N ASN A 124 2.21 26.66 -6.57
CA ASN A 124 2.06 25.38 -7.27
C ASN A 124 3.41 24.92 -7.83
N ALA A 125 3.66 23.63 -7.71
CA ALA A 125 4.87 23.00 -8.25
C ALA A 125 4.52 21.65 -8.89
N ILE A 126 5.44 21.13 -9.69
CA ILE A 126 5.36 19.77 -10.25
C ILE A 126 6.50 18.94 -9.68
N VAL A 127 6.20 17.71 -9.27
CA VAL A 127 7.23 16.75 -8.84
C VAL A 127 8.05 16.33 -10.05
N THR A 128 9.38 16.43 -9.98
CA THR A 128 10.25 16.16 -11.12
C THR A 128 11.01 14.85 -10.99
N LYS A 129 11.52 14.52 -9.80
CA LYS A 129 12.27 13.28 -9.55
C LYS A 129 12.30 12.93 -8.06
N ILE A 130 12.50 11.65 -7.78
CA ILE A 130 12.75 11.10 -6.44
C ILE A 130 14.15 10.49 -6.48
N VAL A 131 14.99 10.79 -5.49
CA VAL A 131 16.39 10.31 -5.45
C VAL A 131 16.63 9.49 -4.19
N GLU A 132 16.64 10.13 -3.02
CA GLU A 132 16.99 9.47 -1.75
C GLU A 132 15.80 9.27 -0.81
N HIS A 133 14.88 10.24 -0.78
CA HIS A 133 13.76 10.25 0.16
C HIS A 133 12.42 10.21 -0.57
N MET A 134 11.70 9.09 -0.44
CA MET A 134 10.40 8.86 -1.11
C MET A 134 9.34 9.91 -0.80
N GLN A 135 9.42 10.51 0.40
CA GLN A 135 8.47 11.51 0.89
C GLN A 135 8.94 12.96 0.68
N ARG A 136 10.18 13.16 0.20
CA ARG A 136 10.77 14.48 -0.06
C ARG A 136 11.39 14.53 -1.45
N PRO A 137 10.56 14.56 -2.51
CA PRO A 137 11.04 14.61 -3.88
C PRO A 137 11.62 15.98 -4.25
N TYR A 138 12.18 16.06 -5.45
CA TYR A 138 12.43 17.33 -6.11
C TYR A 138 11.13 17.87 -6.70
N VAL A 139 10.94 19.18 -6.55
CA VAL A 139 9.80 19.89 -7.12
C VAL A 139 10.29 21.07 -7.94
N ARG A 140 9.56 21.38 -9.01
CA ARG A 140 9.80 22.56 -9.83
C ARG A 140 8.58 23.48 -9.77
N TYR A 141 8.81 24.71 -9.33
CA TYR A 141 7.75 25.71 -9.27
C TYR A 141 7.24 26.06 -10.67
N MET A 142 5.93 26.23 -10.81
CA MET A 142 5.31 26.48 -12.11
C MET A 142 5.51 27.93 -12.60
N ASP A 143 5.62 28.88 -11.68
CA ASP A 143 5.79 30.31 -11.96
C ASP A 143 7.25 30.68 -12.27
N THR A 144 8.20 30.19 -11.47
CA THR A 144 9.63 30.54 -11.63
C THR A 144 10.41 29.53 -12.45
N HIS A 145 9.87 28.31 -12.66
CA HIS A 145 10.58 27.16 -13.21
C HIS A 145 11.83 26.72 -12.41
N GLU A 146 11.99 27.23 -11.19
CA GLU A 146 13.05 26.84 -10.27
C GLU A 146 12.81 25.41 -9.76
N GLU A 147 13.82 24.55 -9.85
CA GLU A 147 13.80 23.20 -9.28
C GLU A 147 14.54 23.20 -7.94
N ILE A 148 13.87 22.68 -6.90
CA ILE A 148 14.42 22.54 -5.56
C ILE A 148 14.29 21.10 -5.05
N SER A 149 15.24 20.69 -4.21
CA SER A 149 15.10 19.49 -3.40
C SER A 149 14.35 19.81 -2.12
N LEU A 150 13.30 19.07 -1.81
CA LEU A 150 12.62 19.22 -0.51
C LEU A 150 13.45 18.68 0.66
N VAL A 151 14.50 17.90 0.40
CA VAL A 151 15.44 17.45 1.44
C VAL A 151 16.23 18.64 1.99
N ASP A 152 16.68 19.52 1.11
CA ASP A 152 17.47 20.71 1.46
C ASP A 152 16.61 21.83 2.10
N HIS A 153 15.28 21.71 2.00
CA HIS A 153 14.30 22.69 2.46
C HIS A 153 13.28 22.06 3.41
N PRO A 154 13.65 21.73 4.66
CA PRO A 154 12.80 20.98 5.59
C PRO A 154 11.50 21.70 5.97
N SER A 155 11.49 23.04 5.94
CA SER A 155 10.32 23.88 6.23
C SER A 155 9.30 23.93 5.09
N LEU A 156 9.70 23.59 3.85
CA LEU A 156 8.79 23.47 2.73
C LEU A 156 8.14 22.08 2.74
N LEU A 157 6.81 22.08 2.68
CA LEU A 157 5.99 20.88 2.70
C LEU A 157 5.07 20.86 1.48
N ILE A 158 4.71 19.68 1.03
CA ILE A 158 3.59 19.51 0.11
C ILE A 158 2.32 19.55 0.95
N ALA A 159 1.48 20.56 0.72
CA ALA A 159 0.23 20.77 1.43
C ALA A 159 -0.93 19.93 0.86
N GLY A 160 -0.76 19.36 -0.33
CA GLY A 160 -1.70 18.47 -0.98
C GLY A 160 -1.52 18.46 -2.49
N GLN A 161 -2.36 17.70 -3.17
CA GLN A 161 -2.40 17.68 -4.63
C GLN A 161 -3.11 18.93 -5.15
N ALA A 162 -2.49 19.64 -6.09
CA ALA A 162 -3.12 20.79 -6.72
C ALA A 162 -4.02 20.31 -7.86
N ILE A 163 -5.30 20.73 -7.82
CA ILE A 163 -6.25 20.53 -8.92
C ILE A 163 -5.99 21.65 -9.93
N LEU A 164 -5.80 21.27 -11.20
CA LEU A 164 -5.69 22.19 -12.33
C LEU A 164 -7.03 22.88 -12.61
#